data_AF-A0A2N9HNX7-F1
#
_entry.id   AF-A0A2N9HNX7-F1
#
_cell.length_a   1.000
_cell.length_b   1.000
_cell.length_c   1.000
_cell.angle_alpha   90.00
_cell.angle_beta   90.00
_cell.angle_gamma   90.00
#
_symmetry.space_group_name_H-M   'P 1'
#
loop_
_entity.id
_entity.type
_entity.pdbx_description
1 polymer ?
#
loop_
_entity_poly.entity_id
_entity_poly.type
_entity_poly.pdbx_seq_one_letter_code
_entity_poly.pdbx_strand_id
1 'polypeptide(L)'
;MSSLAMMYWAKKILEWTRGPEEALEISIYLNDKYEIDGRDPNGYVGCMWSICGVHDQGWKERPIFGKIRYMNYAGCKRKFDVDGYIAYVKKLVGETKKRKAESMLDQKAKELRSSYLGS
;
A
#
# COMPACT_ATOMS: atom_id res chain seq x y z
N MET A 1 -4.50 -0.78 -4.61
CA MET A 1 -3.93 0.60 -4.58
C MET A 1 -3.85 1.14 -6.00
N SER A 2 -3.89 2.46 -6.23
CA SER A 2 -3.67 2.98 -7.61
C SER A 2 -2.25 2.67 -8.09
N SER A 3 -2.05 2.37 -9.38
CA SER A 3 -0.74 1.99 -9.93
C SER A 3 0.36 3.03 -9.69
N LEU A 4 0.03 4.32 -9.79
CA LEU A 4 0.97 5.41 -9.52
C LEU A 4 1.36 5.48 -8.04
N ALA A 5 0.39 5.32 -7.13
CA ALA A 5 0.65 5.29 -5.70
C ALA A 5 1.49 4.06 -5.31
N MET A 6 1.29 2.91 -5.97
CA MET A 6 2.04 1.68 -5.73
C MET A 6 3.53 1.84 -6.06
N MET A 7 3.84 2.41 -7.23
CA MET A 7 5.22 2.72 -7.62
C MET A 7 5.88 3.71 -6.65
N TYR A 8 5.15 4.76 -6.27
CA TYR A 8 5.64 5.75 -5.31
C TYR A 8 5.91 5.13 -3.94
N TRP A 9 4.97 4.34 -3.44
CA TRP A 9 5.03 3.66 -2.15
C TRP A 9 6.23 2.72 -2.04
N ALA A 10 6.42 1.81 -3.01
CA ALA A 10 7.54 0.87 -2.99
C ALA A 10 8.90 1.59 -3.07
N LYS A 11 8.99 2.69 -3.83
CA LYS A 11 10.21 3.52 -3.89
C LYS A 11 10.48 4.26 -2.57
N LYS A 12 9.45 4.63 -1.82
CA LYS A 12 9.64 5.22 -0.48
C LYS A 12 10.05 4.19 0.56
N ILE A 13 9.61 2.94 0.43
CA ILE A 13 10.16 1.85 1.25
C ILE A 13 11.66 1.73 0.99
N LEU A 14 12.10 1.67 -0.28
CA LEU A 14 13.53 1.65 -0.62
C LEU A 14 14.31 2.85 -0.05
N GLU A 15 13.73 4.05 -0.07
CA GLU A 15 14.39 5.27 0.46
C GLU A 15 14.56 5.25 1.99
N TRP A 16 13.72 4.49 2.70
CA TRP A 16 13.60 4.54 4.17
C TRP A 16 13.98 3.24 4.89
N THR A 17 14.44 2.23 4.16
CA THR A 17 14.98 0.98 4.72
C THR A 17 16.51 0.95 4.59
N ARG A 18 17.13 -0.05 5.21
CA ARG A 18 18.60 -0.17 5.25
C ARG A 18 19.21 -0.59 3.92
N GLY A 19 18.42 -1.22 3.06
CA GLY A 19 18.86 -1.73 1.78
C GLY A 19 17.70 -2.26 0.90
N PRO A 20 18.01 -2.63 -0.35
CA PRO A 20 17.03 -3.09 -1.31
C PRO A 20 16.40 -4.44 -0.96
N GLU A 21 17.13 -5.35 -0.30
CA GLU A 21 16.61 -6.66 0.13
C GLU A 21 15.49 -6.49 1.16
N GLU A 22 15.74 -5.69 2.21
CA GLU A 22 14.74 -5.35 3.22
C GLU A 22 13.54 -4.60 2.60
N ALA A 23 13.81 -3.68 1.67
CA ALA A 23 12.76 -2.94 0.98
C ALA A 23 11.83 -3.88 0.19
N LEU A 24 12.42 -4.87 -0.50
CA LEU A 24 11.70 -5.81 -1.32
C LEU A 24 10.86 -6.76 -0.48
N GLU A 25 11.43 -7.29 0.61
CA GLU A 25 10.71 -8.14 1.58
C GLU A 25 9.48 -7.42 2.15
N ILE A 26 9.66 -6.19 2.65
CA ILE A 26 8.56 -5.39 3.21
C ILE A 26 7.49 -5.11 2.15
N SER A 27 7.90 -4.76 0.92
CA SER A 27 6.98 -4.41 -0.15
C SER A 27 6.15 -5.62 -0.59
N ILE A 28 6.77 -6.79 -0.78
CA ILE A 28 6.07 -8.02 -1.15
C ILE A 28 5.11 -8.42 -0.02
N TYR A 29 5.57 -8.44 1.23
CA TYR A 29 4.74 -8.81 2.37
C TYR A 29 3.47 -7.96 2.47
N LEU A 30 3.62 -6.63 2.37
CA LEU A 30 2.49 -5.71 2.47
C LEU A 30 1.56 -5.80 1.25
N ASN A 31 2.11 -5.99 0.05
CA ASN A 31 1.32 -6.22 -1.16
C ASN A 31 0.45 -7.48 -1.03
N ASP A 32 1.06 -8.61 -0.69
CA ASP A 32 0.38 -9.91 -0.62
C ASP A 32 -0.65 -10.00 0.50
N LYS A 33 -0.43 -9.23 1.58
CA LYS A 33 -1.33 -9.19 2.73
C LYS A 33 -2.57 -8.31 2.53
N TYR A 34 -2.45 -7.21 1.80
CA TYR A 34 -3.47 -6.16 1.79
C TYR A 34 -4.05 -5.82 0.42
N GLU A 35 -3.36 -6.09 -0.68
CA GLU A 35 -3.96 -5.93 -2.01
C GLU A 35 -4.99 -7.05 -2.25
N ILE A 36 -6.14 -6.66 -2.78
CA ILE A 36 -7.19 -7.61 -3.21
C ILE A 36 -6.66 -8.47 -4.36
N ASP A 37 -5.85 -7.87 -5.24
CA ASP A 37 -5.14 -8.54 -6.34
C ASP A 37 -3.69 -8.92 -5.94
N GLY A 38 -3.41 -9.03 -4.64
CA GLY A 38 -2.11 -9.48 -4.12
C GLY A 38 -1.85 -10.97 -4.38
N ARG A 39 -0.62 -11.44 -4.18
CA ARG A 39 -0.19 -12.83 -4.51
C ARG A 39 -0.36 -13.19 -5.98
N ASP A 40 -0.19 -12.19 -6.84
CA ASP A 40 -0.21 -12.31 -8.29
C ASP A 40 1.18 -11.94 -8.85
N PRO A 41 1.63 -12.57 -9.96
CA PRO A 41 2.89 -12.22 -10.61
C PRO A 41 3.06 -10.73 -10.89
N ASN A 42 1.98 -9.99 -11.19
CA ASN A 42 2.05 -8.55 -11.43
C ASN A 42 2.43 -7.76 -10.17
N GLY A 43 2.02 -8.20 -8.98
CA GLY A 43 2.40 -7.57 -7.71
C GLY A 43 3.91 -7.72 -7.43
N TYR A 44 4.43 -8.93 -7.64
CA TYR A 44 5.87 -9.20 -7.51
C TYR A 44 6.69 -8.42 -8.52
N VAL A 45 6.30 -8.44 -9.80
CA VAL A 45 6.97 -7.69 -10.87
C VAL A 45 6.87 -6.18 -10.62
N GLY A 46 5.77 -5.67 -10.07
CA GLY A 46 5.62 -4.27 -9.69
C GLY A 46 6.59 -3.82 -8.59
N CYS A 47 6.80 -4.67 -7.57
CA CYS A 47 7.80 -4.43 -6.53
C CYS A 47 9.23 -4.45 -7.12
N MET A 48 9.53 -5.45 -7.95
CA MET A 48 10.82 -5.60 -8.62
C MET A 48 11.13 -4.44 -9.59
N TRP A 49 10.14 -3.96 -10.34
CA TRP A 49 10.27 -2.76 -11.17
C TRP A 49 10.59 -1.53 -10.31
N SER A 50 9.91 -1.39 -9.18
CA SER A 50 10.04 -0.21 -8.32
C SER A 50 11.37 -0.14 -7.59
N ILE A 51 11.86 -1.28 -7.08
CA ILE A 51 13.03 -1.37 -6.19
C ILE A 51 14.29 -1.77 -6.96
N CYS A 52 14.17 -2.75 -7.85
CA CYS A 52 15.30 -3.33 -8.57
C CYS A 52 15.41 -2.84 -10.02
N GLY A 53 14.43 -2.10 -10.53
CA GLY A 53 14.45 -1.56 -11.90
C GLY A 53 14.19 -2.61 -12.99
N VAL A 54 13.59 -3.75 -12.64
CA VAL A 54 13.22 -4.79 -13.62
C VAL A 54 12.29 -4.20 -14.68
N HIS A 55 12.59 -4.41 -15.96
CA HIS A 55 11.89 -3.81 -17.10
C HIS A 55 11.90 -2.27 -17.16
N ASP A 56 12.77 -1.60 -16.39
CA ASP A 56 13.06 -0.17 -16.52
C ASP A 56 14.48 0.06 -17.04
N GLN A 57 14.74 1.26 -17.53
CA GLN A 57 16.08 1.71 -17.88
C GLN A 57 16.81 2.33 -16.68
N GLY A 58 18.12 2.51 -16.80
CA GLY A 58 18.91 3.27 -15.83
C GLY A 58 18.64 4.78 -15.91
N TRP A 59 18.62 5.44 -14.75
CA TRP A 59 18.41 6.88 -14.59
C TRP A 59 19.63 7.57 -14.01
N LYS A 60 19.58 8.91 -13.94
CA LYS A 60 20.62 9.73 -13.30
C LYS A 60 20.87 9.23 -11.88
N GLU A 61 22.14 8.97 -11.59
CA GLU A 61 22.58 8.41 -10.31
C GLU A 61 22.26 9.34 -9.14
N ARG A 62 21.80 8.75 -8.03
CA ARG A 62 21.43 9.44 -6.80
C ARG A 62 21.84 8.62 -5.57
N PRO A 63 22.13 9.26 -4.43
CA PRO A 63 22.27 8.55 -3.17
C PRO A 63 21.06 7.65 -2.90
N ILE A 64 21.31 6.50 -2.28
CA ILE A 64 20.33 5.44 -1.96
C ILE A 64 19.80 4.69 -3.19
N PHE A 65 19.35 5.41 -4.22
CA PHE A 65 18.72 4.79 -5.40
C PHE A 65 19.71 4.28 -6.45
N GLY A 66 20.97 4.74 -6.44
CA GLY A 66 21.88 4.53 -7.56
C GLY A 66 21.21 5.01 -8.85
N LYS A 67 21.10 4.13 -9.84
CA LYS A 67 20.45 4.42 -11.15
C LYS A 67 18.96 4.04 -11.21
N ILE A 68 18.35 3.63 -10.11
CA ILE A 68 16.91 3.31 -10.07
C ILE A 68 16.10 4.59 -10.29
N ARG A 69 14.99 4.49 -11.04
CA ARG A 69 14.09 5.62 -11.28
C ARG A 69 13.61 6.21 -9.97
N TYR A 70 13.91 7.49 -9.75
CA TYR A 70 13.48 8.22 -8.56
C TYR A 70 12.07 8.81 -8.72
N MET A 71 11.29 8.79 -7.63
CA MET A 71 10.00 9.47 -7.53
C MET A 71 9.93 10.28 -6.23
N ASN A 72 9.43 11.51 -6.31
CA ASN A 72 9.26 12.38 -5.15
C ASN A 72 7.88 13.04 -5.12
N TYR A 73 7.52 13.54 -3.94
CA TYR A 73 6.23 14.16 -3.68
C TYR A 73 5.93 15.33 -4.63
N ALA A 74 6.91 16.20 -4.87
CA ALA A 74 6.75 17.32 -5.81
C ALA A 74 6.47 16.85 -7.25
N GLY A 75 7.09 15.75 -7.68
CA GLY A 75 6.81 15.11 -8.97
C GLY A 75 5.41 14.52 -9.05
N CYS A 76 4.93 13.90 -7.97
CA CYS A 76 3.55 13.43 -7.85
C CYS A 76 2.54 14.58 -7.95
N LYS A 77 2.76 15.68 -7.23
CA LYS A 77 1.90 16.88 -7.27
C LYS A 77 1.75 17.49 -8.66
N ARG A 78 2.78 17.39 -9.51
CA ARG A 78 2.70 17.85 -10.91
C ARG A 78 1.92 16.91 -11.83
N LYS A 79 1.73 15.65 -11.44
CA LYS A 79 1.13 14.61 -12.28
C LYS A 79 -0.34 14.31 -11.94
N PHE A 80 -0.75 14.50 -10.69
CA PHE A 80 -2.13 14.25 -10.26
C PHE A 80 -2.48 15.03 -9.00
N ASP A 81 -3.78 15.11 -8.69
CA ASP A 81 -4.29 15.71 -7.46
C ASP A 81 -3.98 14.83 -6.23
N VAL A 82 -2.81 15.08 -5.65
CA VAL A 82 -2.34 14.39 -4.44
C VAL A 82 -3.24 14.69 -3.24
N ASP A 83 -3.70 15.93 -3.10
CA ASP A 83 -4.46 16.36 -1.94
C ASP A 83 -5.88 15.77 -1.99
N GLY A 84 -6.49 15.70 -3.18
CA GLY A 84 -7.72 14.95 -3.43
C GLY A 84 -7.58 13.45 -3.18
N TYR A 85 -6.47 12.82 -3.60
CA TYR A 85 -6.22 11.41 -3.30
C TYR A 85 -6.11 11.15 -1.78
N ILE A 86 -5.43 12.02 -1.04
CA ILE A 86 -5.34 11.93 0.42
C ILE A 86 -6.72 12.07 1.07
N ALA A 87 -7.52 13.04 0.63
CA ALA A 87 -8.88 13.24 1.13
C ALA A 87 -9.77 12.01 0.87
N TYR A 88 -9.67 11.44 -0.34
CA TYR A 88 -10.37 10.22 -0.72
C TYR A 88 -10.01 9.03 0.17
N VAL A 89 -8.71 8.77 0.38
CA VAL A 89 -8.25 7.67 1.25
C VAL A 89 -8.70 7.88 2.69
N LYS A 90 -8.62 9.12 3.23
CA LYS A 90 -9.11 9.43 4.58
C LYS A 90 -10.60 9.09 4.74
N LYS A 91 -11.42 9.45 3.75
CA LYS A 91 -12.85 9.12 3.73
C LYS A 91 -13.07 7.60 3.75
N LEU A 92 -12.42 6.86 2.85
CA LEU A 92 -12.53 5.39 2.79
C LEU A 92 -12.13 4.69 4.10
N VAL A 93 -11.05 5.15 4.73
CA VAL A 93 -10.59 4.61 6.02
C VAL A 93 -11.62 4.89 7.13
N GLY A 94 -12.17 6.11 7.17
CA GLY A 94 -13.22 6.48 8.12
C GLY A 94 -14.46 5.60 7.98
N GLU A 95 -14.95 5.42 6.76
CA GLU A 95 -16.11 4.56 6.46
C GLU A 95 -15.84 3.10 6.80
N THR A 96 -14.64 2.58 6.51
CA THR A 96 -14.27 1.19 6.82
C THR A 96 -14.22 0.94 8.33
N LYS A 97 -13.68 1.89 9.10
CA LYS A 97 -13.68 1.81 10.57
C LYS A 97 -15.11 1.82 11.13
N LYS A 98 -15.98 2.68 10.60
CA LYS A 98 -17.40 2.75 11.00
C LYS A 98 -18.11 1.41 10.75
N ARG A 99 -17.99 0.86 9.53
CA ARG A 99 -18.57 -0.45 9.19
C ARG A 99 -18.07 -1.58 10.10
N LYS A 100 -16.77 -1.60 10.42
CA LYS A 100 -16.20 -2.59 11.33
C LYS A 100 -16.77 -2.47 12.74
N ALA A 101 -16.94 -1.25 13.25
CA ALA A 101 -17.53 -1.02 14.56
C ALA A 101 -19.00 -1.46 14.61
N GLU A 102 -19.80 -1.14 13.58
CA GLU A 102 -21.20 -1.57 13.46
C GLU A 102 -21.32 -3.10 13.38
N SER A 103 -20.46 -3.75 12.61
CA SER A 103 -20.36 -5.21 12.52
C SER A 103 -20.05 -5.87 13.87
N MET A 104 -19.11 -5.30 14.65
CA MET A 104 -18.75 -5.82 15.96
C MET A 104 -19.89 -5.67 16.98
N LEU A 105 -20.64 -4.57 16.91
CA LEU A 105 -21.81 -4.34 17.76
C LEU A 105 -22.94 -5.34 17.44
N ASP A 106 -23.21 -5.58 16.16
CA ASP A 106 -24.22 -6.55 15.72
C ASP A 106 -23.85 -7.99 16.13
N GLN A 107 -22.58 -8.38 15.97
CA GLN A 107 -22.09 -9.69 16.44
C GLN A 107 -22.28 -9.85 17.96
N LYS A 108 -21.89 -8.84 18.74
CA LYS A 108 -22.07 -8.87 20.20
C LYS A 108 -23.54 -8.94 20.61
N ALA A 109 -24.43 -8.25 19.90
CA ALA A 109 -25.87 -8.31 20.15
C ALA A 109 -26.46 -9.70 19.86
N LYS A 110 -26.00 -10.35 18.78
CA LYS A 110 -26.38 -11.73 18.42
C LYS A 110 -25.91 -12.74 19.45
N GLU A 111 -24.66 -12.63 19.90
CA GLU A 111 -24.09 -13.47 20.97
C GLU A 111 -24.89 -13.33 22.27
N LEU A 112 -25.20 -12.08 22.67
CA LEU A 112 -25.99 -11.81 23.86
C LEU A 112 -27.38 -12.45 23.75
N ARG A 113 -28.08 -12.27 22.63
CA ARG A 113 -29.41 -12.85 22.38
C ARG A 113 -29.38 -14.38 22.40
N SER A 114 -28.32 -15.00 21.84
CA SER A 114 -28.15 -16.46 21.87
C SER A 114 -27.92 -16.97 23.27
N SER A 115 -27.22 -16.22 24.13
CA SER A 115 -26.97 -16.60 25.52
C SER A 115 -28.25 -16.58 26.38
N TYR A 116 -29.18 -15.64 26.11
CA TYR A 116 -30.46 -15.53 26.81
C TYR A 116 -31.53 -16.53 26.34
N LEU A 117 -31.41 -17.07 25.12
CA LEU A 117 -32.36 -18.07 24.57
C LEU A 117 -31.89 -19.52 24.78
N GLY A 118 -30.67 -19.71 25.29
CA GLY A 118 -30.05 -21.02 25.54
C GLY A 118 -30.08 -21.48 27.00
N SER A 119 -30.76 -20.74 27.89
CA SER A 119 -31.05 -21.08 29.29
C SER A 119 -32.54 -21.31 29.50
#